data_AF-A0A7C6SSI1-F1
#
_entry.id   AF-A0A7C6SSI1-F1
#
_cell.length_a   1.000
_cell.length_b   1.000
_cell.length_c   1.000
_cell.angle_alpha   90.00
_cell.angle_beta   90.00
_cell.angle_gamma   90.00
#
_symmetry.space_group_name_H-M   'P 1'
#
loop_
_entity.id
_entity.type
_entity.pdbx_description
1 polymer ?
#
loop_
_entity_poly.entity_id
_entity_poly.type
_entity_poly.pdbx_seq_one_letter_code
_entity_poly.pdbx_strand_id
1 'polypeptide(L)'
;SFYHYCKERDIFRYKHSLKTRYDILYNFALSLGVDPKLFSDTVKFDFMLTSGKGALPDCIDMIEDRKFLKKAKEYVYNEKWVKANLPQALGLSSNELSKKLSYGFFNYDIPNNTNKKEKGIIFFDNDGEHYYAEFKIR
;
A
#
# COMPACT_ATOMS: atom_id res chain seq x y z
N SER A 1 22.19 5.88 13.29
CA SER A 1 21.98 5.39 11.91
C SER A 1 21.28 4.04 11.95
N PHE A 2 20.69 3.58 10.83
CA PHE A 2 19.99 2.29 10.79
C PHE A 2 20.90 1.10 11.11
N TYR A 3 22.16 1.15 10.65
CA TYR A 3 23.14 0.09 10.93
C TYR A 3 23.34 -0.13 12.44
N HIS A 4 23.56 0.94 13.21
CA HIS A 4 23.74 0.83 14.66
C HIS A 4 22.48 0.33 15.36
N TYR A 5 21.30 0.84 14.95
CA TYR A 5 20.02 0.37 15.47
C TYR A 5 19.84 -1.14 15.30
N CYS A 6 20.18 -1.68 14.13
CA CYS A 6 20.13 -3.10 13.83
C CYS A 6 21.16 -3.90 14.61
N LYS A 7 22.40 -3.38 14.74
CA LYS A 7 23.49 -4.05 15.45
C LYS A 7 23.18 -4.18 16.95
N GLU A 8 22.68 -3.13 17.59
CA GLU A 8 22.38 -3.11 19.04
C GLU A 8 21.20 -4.02 19.42
N ARG A 9 20.33 -4.35 18.47
CA ARG A 9 19.14 -5.20 18.68
C ARG A 9 19.31 -6.62 18.14
N ASP A 10 20.55 -7.02 17.82
CA ASP A 10 20.88 -8.32 17.22
C ASP A 10 20.05 -8.67 15.97
N ILE A 11 19.57 -7.66 15.23
CA ILE A 11 18.71 -7.87 14.06
C ILE A 11 19.46 -8.68 12.99
N PHE A 12 20.77 -8.48 12.83
CA PHE A 12 21.55 -9.21 11.83
C PHE A 12 21.77 -10.70 12.14
N ARG A 13 21.41 -11.17 13.33
CA ARG A 13 21.62 -12.55 13.75
C ARG A 13 20.74 -13.55 12.99
N TYR A 14 19.61 -13.09 12.45
CA TYR A 14 18.62 -13.96 11.81
C TYR A 14 18.22 -13.45 10.42
N LYS A 15 17.79 -14.39 9.56
CA LYS A 15 17.13 -14.04 8.31
C LYS A 15 15.69 -13.61 8.61
N HIS A 16 15.35 -12.40 8.19
CA HIS A 16 14.01 -11.83 8.39
C HIS A 16 13.12 -12.04 7.17
N SER A 17 11.83 -12.27 7.40
CA SER A 17 10.82 -12.23 6.35
C SER A 17 10.68 -10.81 5.79
N LEU A 18 10.07 -10.66 4.61
CA LEU A 18 9.79 -9.33 4.05
C LEU A 18 8.97 -8.47 5.02
N LYS A 19 7.90 -9.03 5.61
CA LYS A 19 7.07 -8.36 6.62
C LYS A 19 7.90 -7.86 7.79
N THR A 20 8.69 -8.75 8.39
CA THR A 20 9.53 -8.44 9.55
C THR A 20 10.53 -7.33 9.21
N ARG A 21 11.05 -7.26 7.98
CA ARG A 21 11.91 -6.15 7.55
C ARG A 21 11.17 -4.81 7.51
N TYR A 22 9.91 -4.78 7.07
CA TYR A 22 9.08 -3.57 7.16
C TYR A 22 8.81 -3.19 8.62
N ASP A 23 8.51 -4.16 9.48
CA ASP A 23 8.26 -3.89 10.91
C ASP A 23 9.53 -3.37 11.61
N ILE A 24 10.71 -3.90 11.28
CA ILE A 24 12.01 -3.39 11.76
C ILE A 24 12.22 -1.94 11.30
N LEU A 25 11.96 -1.66 10.01
CA LEU A 25 12.13 -0.33 9.44
C LEU A 25 11.15 0.67 10.07
N TYR A 26 9.90 0.27 10.27
CA TYR A 26 8.88 1.03 10.97
C TYR A 26 9.32 1.39 12.39
N ASN A 27 9.76 0.40 13.18
CA ASN A 27 10.24 0.64 14.54
C ASN A 27 11.47 1.54 14.58
N PHE A 28 12.37 1.42 13.60
CA PHE A 28 13.49 2.34 13.46
C PHE A 28 13.00 3.78 13.20
N ALA A 29 12.06 3.98 12.28
CA ALA A 29 11.50 5.30 12.00
C ALA A 29 10.82 5.92 13.23
N LEU A 30 10.08 5.11 14.00
CA LEU A 30 9.50 5.55 15.28
C LEU A 30 10.56 6.00 16.28
N SER A 31 11.68 5.29 16.37
CA SER A 31 12.80 5.67 17.25
C SER A 31 13.44 7.01 16.89
N LEU A 32 13.23 7.49 15.65
CA LEU A 32 13.67 8.80 15.17
C LEU A 32 12.59 9.89 15.33
N GLY A 33 11.43 9.58 15.90
CA GLY A 33 10.33 10.53 16.09
C GLY A 33 9.49 10.78 14.82
N VAL A 34 9.58 9.91 13.82
CA VAL A 34 8.70 9.99 12.63
C VAL A 34 7.26 9.68 13.03
N ASP A 35 6.30 10.40 12.42
CA ASP A 35 4.87 10.14 12.63
C ASP A 35 4.52 8.69 12.26
N PRO A 36 4.00 7.89 13.23
CA PRO A 36 3.65 6.49 13.00
C PRO A 36 2.69 6.27 11.83
N LYS A 37 1.69 7.15 11.67
CA LYS A 37 0.67 6.99 10.63
C LYS A 37 1.22 7.31 9.25
N LEU A 38 2.08 8.33 9.15
CA LEU A 38 2.77 8.67 7.90
C LEU A 38 3.67 7.52 7.45
N PHE A 39 4.45 6.95 8.38
CA PHE A 39 5.35 5.86 8.04
C PHE A 39 4.61 4.57 7.74
N SER A 40 3.52 4.28 8.47
CA SER A 40 2.62 3.16 8.16
C SER A 40 2.04 3.28 6.75
N ASP A 41 1.54 4.47 6.35
CA ASP A 41 1.06 4.71 4.98
C ASP A 41 2.18 4.53 3.94
N THR A 42 3.41 4.94 4.25
CA THR A 42 4.58 4.75 3.36
C THR A 42 4.88 3.27 3.15
N VAL A 43 4.96 2.50 4.25
CA VAL A 43 5.19 1.06 4.21
C VAL A 43 4.06 0.34 3.50
N LYS A 44 2.81 0.74 3.75
CA LYS A 44 1.63 0.19 3.10
C LYS A 44 1.65 0.37 1.60
N PHE A 45 1.99 1.57 1.13
CA PHE A 45 2.07 1.83 -0.30
C PHE A 45 3.10 0.92 -0.98
N ASP A 46 4.32 0.88 -0.45
CA ASP A 46 5.41 0.08 -1.01
C ASP A 46 5.10 -1.42 -0.97
N PHE A 47 4.56 -1.92 0.15
CA PHE A 47 4.16 -3.32 0.28
C PHE A 47 3.04 -3.69 -0.69
N MET A 48 1.98 -2.88 -0.77
CA MET A 48 0.83 -3.17 -1.64
C MET A 48 1.19 -3.07 -3.12
N LEU A 49 2.10 -2.18 -3.50
CA LEU A 49 2.59 -2.05 -4.86
C LEU A 49 3.44 -3.27 -5.27
N THR A 50 4.32 -3.77 -4.39
CA THR A 50 5.31 -4.81 -4.73
C THR A 50 4.90 -6.23 -4.39
N SER A 51 4.05 -6.41 -3.38
CA SER A 51 3.66 -7.70 -2.82
C SER A 51 2.17 -8.01 -3.00
N GLY A 52 1.42 -7.09 -3.60
CA GLY A 52 0.02 -7.26 -3.98
C GLY A 52 -0.88 -7.64 -2.80
N LYS A 53 -1.41 -8.86 -2.83
CA LYS A 53 -2.35 -9.41 -1.82
C LYS A 53 -1.70 -10.29 -0.76
N GLY A 54 -0.37 -10.22 -0.63
CA GLY A 54 0.35 -10.86 0.46
C GLY A 54 -0.21 -10.42 1.81
N ALA A 55 -0.02 -11.27 2.83
CA ALA A 55 -0.39 -10.89 4.19
C ALA A 55 0.45 -9.66 4.61
N LEU A 56 -0.19 -8.65 5.19
CA LEU A 56 0.46 -7.36 5.50
C LEU A 56 1.48 -7.47 6.66
N PRO A 57 2.52 -6.63 6.70
CA PRO A 57 3.30 -6.32 7.91
C PRO A 57 2.42 -5.92 9.10
N ASP A 58 2.88 -6.17 10.32
CA ASP A 58 2.13 -5.87 11.55
C ASP A 58 2.00 -4.36 11.79
N CYS A 59 2.91 -3.56 11.22
CA CYS A 59 2.85 -2.10 11.27
C CYS A 59 1.80 -1.45 10.35
N ILE A 60 1.02 -2.22 9.58
CA ILE A 60 -0.04 -1.71 8.71
C ILE A 60 -1.41 -2.02 9.30
N ASP A 61 -2.18 -0.97 9.59
CA ASP A 61 -3.58 -1.11 9.98
C ASP A 61 -4.48 -1.29 8.74
N MET A 62 -5.26 -2.38 8.73
CA MET A 62 -6.37 -2.54 7.78
C MET A 62 -7.57 -1.72 8.26
N ILE A 63 -7.81 -0.60 7.58
CA ILE A 63 -8.91 0.33 7.87
C ILE A 63 -9.96 0.35 6.74
N GLU A 64 -9.79 -0.51 5.74
CA GLU A 64 -10.69 -0.67 4.60
C GLU A 64 -12.02 -1.32 5.03
N ASP A 65 -13.02 -0.49 5.26
CA ASP A 65 -14.38 -0.97 5.53
C ASP A 65 -15.14 -1.34 4.24
N ARG A 66 -16.34 -1.91 4.41
CA ARG A 66 -17.22 -2.26 3.27
C ARG A 66 -17.60 -1.05 2.42
N LYS A 67 -17.69 0.15 3.00
CA LYS A 67 -18.05 1.38 2.27
C LYS A 67 -16.92 1.82 1.37
N PHE A 68 -15.68 1.78 1.86
CA PHE A 68 -14.47 2.02 1.09
C PHE A 68 -14.38 1.05 -0.08
N LEU A 69 -14.52 -0.24 0.17
CA LEU A 69 -14.44 -1.25 -0.90
C LEU A 69 -15.53 -1.08 -1.96
N LYS A 70 -16.74 -0.68 -1.57
CA LYS A 70 -17.81 -0.34 -2.52
C LYS A 70 -17.40 0.84 -3.39
N LYS A 71 -16.89 1.92 -2.80
CA LYS A 71 -16.45 3.11 -3.54
C LYS A 71 -15.29 2.80 -4.48
N ALA A 72 -14.31 2.01 -4.05
CA ALA A 72 -13.20 1.57 -4.90
C ALA A 72 -13.70 0.81 -6.13
N LYS A 73 -14.69 -0.08 -5.97
CA LYS A 73 -15.31 -0.82 -7.07
C LYS A 73 -16.06 0.09 -8.05
N GLU A 74 -16.70 1.17 -7.58
CA GLU A 74 -17.36 2.14 -8.47
C GLU A 74 -16.37 2.78 -9.46
N TYR A 75 -15.11 3.01 -9.04
CA TYR A 75 -14.05 3.50 -9.94
C TYR A 75 -13.59 2.44 -10.93
N VAL A 76 -13.36 1.21 -10.47
CA VAL A 76 -12.91 0.10 -11.31
C VAL A 76 -13.96 -0.29 -12.37
N TYR A 77 -15.25 -0.17 -12.07
CA TYR A 77 -16.31 -0.45 -13.03
C TYR A 77 -16.67 0.74 -13.93
N ASN A 78 -16.04 1.89 -13.73
CA ASN A 78 -16.19 3.04 -14.61
C ASN A 78 -15.13 2.98 -15.73
N GLU A 79 -15.53 2.49 -16.89
CA GLU A 79 -14.64 2.32 -18.05
C GLU A 79 -13.91 3.62 -18.45
N LYS A 80 -14.58 4.79 -18.39
CA LYS A 80 -13.94 6.08 -18.67
C LYS A 80 -12.83 6.39 -17.66
N TRP A 81 -13.07 6.10 -16.39
CA TRP A 81 -12.08 6.30 -15.35
C TRP A 81 -10.90 5.32 -15.49
N VAL A 82 -11.18 4.04 -15.73
CA VAL A 82 -10.15 3.03 -15.97
C VAL A 82 -9.29 3.41 -17.17
N LYS A 83 -9.91 3.83 -18.28
CA LYS A 83 -9.17 4.26 -19.48
C LYS A 83 -8.21 5.41 -19.22
N ALA A 84 -8.57 6.34 -18.32
CA ALA A 84 -7.76 7.51 -18.01
C ALA A 84 -6.69 7.24 -16.94
N ASN A 85 -6.95 6.37 -15.97
CA ASN A 85 -6.11 6.23 -14.77
C ASN A 85 -5.42 4.86 -14.64
N LEU A 86 -6.00 3.81 -15.22
CA LEU A 86 -5.50 2.45 -15.14
C LEU A 86 -5.75 1.68 -16.46
N PRO A 87 -5.24 2.18 -17.60
CA PRO A 87 -5.55 1.63 -18.92
C PRO A 87 -5.14 0.16 -19.08
N GLN A 88 -4.17 -0.30 -18.30
CA GLN A 88 -3.68 -1.69 -18.29
C GLN A 88 -4.73 -2.68 -17.76
N ALA A 89 -5.75 -2.19 -17.06
CA ALA A 89 -6.86 -3.00 -16.57
C ALA A 89 -8.07 -3.02 -17.53
N LEU A 90 -8.01 -2.31 -18.66
CA LEU A 90 -9.10 -2.27 -19.64
C LEU A 90 -9.34 -3.65 -20.28
N GLY A 91 -10.61 -3.96 -20.50
CA GLY A 91 -11.03 -5.21 -21.17
C GLY A 91 -10.99 -6.46 -20.29
N LEU A 92 -10.44 -6.37 -19.07
CA LEU A 92 -10.46 -7.48 -18.12
C LEU A 92 -11.88 -7.71 -17.60
N SER A 93 -12.26 -8.98 -17.48
CA SER A 93 -13.52 -9.35 -16.84
C SER A 93 -13.51 -9.00 -15.35
N SER A 94 -14.70 -8.89 -14.76
CA SER A 94 -14.82 -8.66 -13.30
C SER A 94 -14.07 -9.70 -12.47
N ASN A 95 -14.02 -10.95 -12.94
CA ASN A 95 -13.30 -12.03 -12.26
C ASN A 95 -11.78 -11.82 -12.32
N GLU A 96 -11.24 -11.41 -13.46
CA GLU A 96 -9.81 -11.11 -13.63
C GLU A 96 -9.39 -9.90 -12.80
N LEU A 97 -10.16 -8.81 -12.86
CA LEU A 97 -9.96 -7.63 -12.02
C LEU A 97 -9.95 -8.00 -10.54
N SER A 98 -10.88 -8.85 -10.10
CA SER A 98 -10.94 -9.27 -8.70
C SER A 98 -9.69 -10.03 -8.24
N LYS A 99 -8.96 -10.68 -9.14
CA LYS A 99 -7.72 -11.41 -8.85
C LYS A 99 -6.51 -10.47 -8.86
N LYS A 100 -6.46 -9.53 -9.80
CA LYS A 100 -5.33 -8.63 -10.04
C LYS A 100 -5.35 -7.32 -9.23
N LEU A 101 -6.50 -6.93 -8.67
CA LEU A 101 -6.64 -5.68 -7.92
C LEU A 101 -6.59 -5.84 -6.40
N SER A 102 -5.88 -4.93 -5.73
CA SER A 102 -6.00 -4.68 -4.29
C SER A 102 -6.26 -3.19 -4.03
N TYR A 103 -6.71 -2.86 -2.82
CA TYR A 103 -7.19 -1.52 -2.48
C TYR A 103 -6.63 -1.08 -1.14
N GLY A 104 -6.16 0.16 -1.05
CA GLY A 104 -5.65 0.74 0.19
C GLY A 104 -6.24 2.11 0.46
N PHE A 105 -6.68 2.35 1.70
CA PHE A 105 -6.97 3.66 2.25
C PHE A 105 -5.68 4.27 2.82
N PHE A 106 -5.45 5.54 2.54
CA PHE A 106 -4.29 6.30 3.02
C PHE A 106 -4.76 7.59 3.70
N ASN A 107 -4.12 7.95 4.80
CA ASN A 107 -4.33 9.18 5.57
C ASN A 107 -3.45 10.35 5.06
N TYR A 108 -2.34 10.02 4.40
CA TYR A 108 -1.36 10.94 3.85
C TYR A 108 -1.30 10.86 2.31
N ASP A 109 -0.77 11.90 1.67
CA ASP A 109 -0.66 11.99 0.21
C ASP A 109 0.48 11.13 -0.38
N ILE A 110 0.67 9.91 0.12
CA ILE A 110 1.67 8.95 -0.35
C ILE A 110 1.29 8.41 -1.74
N PRO A 111 2.20 8.32 -2.72
CA PRO A 111 3.65 8.55 -2.62
C PRO A 111 4.09 9.98 -2.94
N ASN A 112 3.18 10.88 -3.28
CA ASN A 112 3.53 12.19 -3.83
C ASN A 112 4.08 13.18 -2.79
N ASN A 113 3.57 13.12 -1.54
CA ASN A 113 4.00 14.00 -0.45
C ASN A 113 3.63 13.42 0.94
N THR A 114 4.11 14.09 2.00
CA THR A 114 3.89 13.79 3.42
C THR A 114 2.77 14.61 4.06
N ASN A 115 2.00 15.35 3.26
CA ASN A 115 0.85 16.11 3.74
C ASN A 115 -0.33 15.18 4.07
N LYS A 116 -1.12 15.54 5.09
CA LYS A 116 -2.37 14.83 5.40
C LYS A 116 -3.39 15.03 4.29
N LYS A 117 -3.89 13.92 3.75
CA LYS A 117 -4.90 13.88 2.69
C LYS A 117 -5.46 12.46 2.60
N GLU A 118 -6.72 12.29 3.00
CA GLU A 118 -7.40 11.00 2.87
C GLU A 118 -7.63 10.68 1.39
N LYS A 119 -7.13 9.52 0.95
CA LYS A 119 -7.33 9.03 -0.42
C LYS A 119 -7.36 7.51 -0.50
N GLY A 120 -7.97 7.02 -1.57
CA GLY A 120 -7.93 5.61 -1.91
C GLY A 120 -6.92 5.37 -3.01
N ILE A 121 -6.26 4.22 -2.99
CA ILE A 121 -5.38 3.75 -4.05
C ILE A 121 -5.84 2.37 -4.48
N ILE A 122 -5.99 2.19 -5.78
CA ILE A 122 -6.18 0.90 -6.44
C ILE A 122 -4.79 0.45 -6.91
N PHE A 123 -4.37 -0.74 -6.51
CA PHE A 123 -3.16 -1.38 -6.99
C PHE A 123 -3.54 -2.48 -7.98
N PHE A 124 -2.78 -2.60 -9.06
CA PHE A 124 -3.02 -3.55 -10.12
C PHE A 124 -1.73 -4.29 -10.43
N ASP A 125 -1.79 -5.61 -10.23
CA ASP A 125 -0.73 -6.54 -10.59
C ASP A 125 -1.04 -7.18 -11.93
N ASN A 126 -0.16 -6.99 -12.91
CA ASN A 126 -0.30 -7.55 -14.24
C ASN A 126 0.95 -8.33 -14.61
N ASP A 127 1.00 -9.57 -14.16
CA ASP A 127 2.02 -10.55 -14.56
C ASP A 127 3.46 -10.05 -14.30
N GLY A 128 3.67 -9.44 -13.12
CA GLY A 128 4.95 -8.90 -12.67
C GLY A 128 5.12 -7.39 -12.86
N GLU A 129 4.23 -6.75 -13.63
CA GLU A 129 4.16 -5.30 -13.74
C GLU A 129 3.15 -4.73 -12.74
N HIS A 130 3.56 -3.71 -11.99
CA HIS A 130 2.75 -3.12 -10.92
C HIS A 130 2.32 -1.70 -11.26
N TYR A 131 1.03 -1.45 -11.21
CA TYR A 131 0.42 -0.15 -11.46
C TYR A 131 -0.42 0.28 -10.26
N TYR A 132 -0.63 1.58 -10.14
CA TYR A 132 -1.58 2.11 -9.17
C TYR A 132 -2.32 3.31 -9.72
N ALA A 133 -3.50 3.57 -9.16
CA ALA A 133 -4.31 4.73 -9.48
C ALA A 133 -4.99 5.27 -8.22
N GLU A 134 -4.97 6.60 -8.07
CA GLU A 134 -5.57 7.29 -6.92
C GLU A 134 -7.04 7.64 -7.17
N PHE A 135 -7.86 7.55 -6.14
CA PHE A 135 -9.25 7.99 -6.18
C PHE A 135 -9.66 8.72 -4.90
N LYS A 136 -10.67 9.58 -5.03
CA LYS A 136 -11.19 10.37 -3.91
C LYS A 136 -12.15 9.55 -3.07
N ILE A 137 -12.03 9.66 -1.75
CA ILE A 137 -12.95 8.99 -0.81
C ILE A 137 -14.16 9.88 -0.50
N ARG A 138 -14.03 11.20 -0.68
CA ARG A 138 -15.12 12.18 -0.59
C ARG A 138 -15.30 12.84 -1.95
#